data_AF-A0A510DX38-F1
#
_entry.id   AF-A0A510DX38-F1
#
_cell.length_a   1.000
_cell.length_b   1.000
_cell.length_c   1.000
_cell.angle_alpha   90.00
_cell.angle_beta   90.00
_cell.angle_gamma   90.00
#
_symmetry.space_group_name_H-M   'P 1'
#
loop_
_entity.id
_entity.type
_entity.pdbx_description
1 polymer ?
#
loop_
_entity_poly.entity_id
_entity_poly.type
_entity_poly.pdbx_seq_one_letter_code
_entity_poly.pdbx_strand_id
1 'polypeptide(L)'
;MLEVIDVNVHLGLKLFPAESPPVSFILNPSYKFACKCCVDGFYQQYLLYPEKPRLGIYNPACRVPPEVEVSRQMERGIVGFVLNPINHDYNLRDISPLVRVLEKYDLPLMVYTGKGKGNPLHLTEHLSRVPLLILIHSGYPDYVTEAEVLLREEKVLFETSLVPPEVSLRFRGRRMFGSCYPFHRINFEDRISSLMLDEKERKGYAEALIKGIS
;
A
#
# COMPACT_ATOMS: atom_id res chain seq x y z
N MET A 1 -12.97 17.22 14.26
CA MET A 1 -11.76 16.58 13.71
C MET A 1 -12.11 16.09 12.31
N LEU A 2 -11.29 16.37 11.30
CA LEU A 2 -11.55 15.86 9.95
C LEU A 2 -11.38 14.34 9.95
N GLU A 3 -12.40 13.61 9.48
CA GLU A 3 -12.32 12.15 9.36
C GLU A 3 -11.38 11.76 8.23
N VAL A 4 -10.43 10.88 8.53
CA VAL A 4 -9.39 10.40 7.61
C VAL A 4 -9.12 8.92 7.90
N ILE A 5 -8.82 8.14 6.87
CA ILE A 5 -8.35 6.77 7.01
C ILE A 5 -6.96 6.68 6.40
N ASP A 6 -5.98 6.32 7.23
CA ASP A 6 -4.59 6.13 6.82
C ASP A 6 -4.37 4.74 6.23
N VAL A 7 -4.06 4.65 4.94
CA VAL A 7 -3.90 3.35 4.27
C VAL A 7 -2.49 2.78 4.32
N ASN A 8 -1.54 3.46 4.97
CA ASN A 8 -0.14 3.06 4.99
C ASN A 8 0.45 3.14 6.41
N VAL A 9 0.04 2.21 7.28
CA VAL A 9 0.48 2.16 8.69
C VAL A 9 1.19 0.84 9.02
N HIS A 10 2.38 0.93 9.60
CA HIS A 10 3.30 -0.16 9.95
C HIS A 10 3.33 -0.50 11.45
N LEU A 11 2.18 -0.43 12.11
CA LEU A 11 2.04 -0.84 13.50
C LEU A 11 2.07 -2.37 13.64
N GLY A 12 2.26 -2.86 14.87
CA GLY A 12 2.25 -4.31 15.15
C GLY A 12 3.49 -5.04 14.65
N LEU A 13 4.59 -4.31 14.45
CA LEU A 13 5.90 -4.84 14.08
C LEU A 13 6.86 -4.66 15.27
N LYS A 14 7.59 -5.72 15.64
CA LYS A 14 8.40 -5.81 16.88
C LYS A 14 9.37 -4.64 17.15
N LEU A 15 9.74 -3.87 16.12
CA LEU A 15 10.69 -2.75 16.22
C LEU A 15 10.04 -1.38 16.40
N PHE A 16 8.71 -1.32 16.47
CA PHE A 16 7.96 -0.06 16.35
C PHE A 16 6.76 -0.01 17.30
N PRO A 17 6.97 0.29 18.60
CA PRO A 17 5.88 0.51 19.53
C PRO A 17 5.09 1.78 19.15
N ALA A 18 3.77 1.75 19.33
CA ALA A 18 2.88 2.87 19.04
C ALA A 18 2.95 3.90 20.17
N GLU A 19 3.39 5.14 19.88
CA GLU A 19 3.33 6.25 20.84
C GLU A 19 2.00 7.02 20.72
N SER A 20 1.43 7.12 19.51
CA SER A 20 0.19 7.85 19.20
C SER A 20 -0.32 7.43 17.81
N PRO A 21 -1.01 6.29 17.70
CA PRO A 21 -1.47 5.80 16.41
C PRO A 21 -2.58 6.69 15.83
N PRO A 22 -2.75 6.74 14.49
CA PRO A 22 -3.93 7.33 13.88
C PRO A 22 -5.21 6.64 14.36
N VAL A 23 -6.34 7.36 14.36
CA VAL A 23 -7.63 6.83 14.85
C VAL A 23 -8.15 5.71 13.93
N SER A 24 -8.17 5.96 12.63
CA SER A 24 -8.66 5.04 11.59
C SER A 24 -7.55 4.75 10.58
N PHE A 25 -7.24 3.47 10.39
CA PHE A 25 -6.13 3.06 9.54
C PHE A 25 -6.26 1.62 9.04
N ILE A 26 -5.51 1.32 7.98
CA ILE A 26 -5.26 -0.01 7.43
C ILE A 26 -3.81 -0.40 7.73
N LEU A 27 -3.62 -1.62 8.22
CA LEU A 27 -2.29 -2.15 8.50
C LEU A 27 -1.59 -2.58 7.20
N ASN A 28 -0.41 -2.04 6.98
CA ASN A 28 0.51 -2.42 5.92
C ASN A 28 1.67 -3.25 6.52
N PRO A 29 1.74 -4.56 6.27
CA PRO A 29 2.86 -5.39 6.71
C PRO A 29 4.07 -5.15 5.81
N SER A 30 5.07 -4.44 6.33
CA SER A 30 6.37 -4.29 5.67
C SER A 30 7.37 -3.75 6.68
N TYR A 31 8.42 -4.52 7.01
CA TYR A 31 9.49 -4.01 7.86
C TYR A 31 10.29 -2.92 7.14
N LYS A 32 10.70 -1.88 7.88
CA LYS A 32 11.53 -0.78 7.35
C LYS A 32 12.81 -1.27 6.66
N PHE A 33 13.41 -2.36 7.15
CA PHE A 33 14.66 -2.92 6.63
C PHE A 33 14.51 -4.26 5.94
N ALA A 34 13.28 -4.62 5.54
CA ALA A 34 12.91 -5.91 4.98
C ALA A 34 13.21 -7.11 5.88
N CYS A 35 12.42 -8.16 5.77
CA CYS A 35 12.85 -9.50 6.14
C CYS A 35 13.06 -10.34 4.88
N LYS A 36 13.94 -11.36 4.95
CA LYS A 36 13.94 -12.47 3.98
C LYS A 36 12.79 -13.47 4.22
N CYS A 37 11.78 -13.05 4.97
CA CYS A 37 10.63 -13.87 5.31
C CYS A 37 9.52 -13.68 4.29
N CYS A 38 8.64 -14.67 4.18
CA CYS A 38 7.62 -14.69 3.14
C CYS A 38 6.58 -13.58 3.30
N VAL A 39 6.29 -13.12 4.52
CA VAL A 39 5.10 -12.32 4.83
C VAL A 39 5.38 -11.04 5.62
N ASP A 40 6.64 -10.64 5.75
CA ASP A 40 7.10 -9.32 6.20
C ASP A 40 6.30 -8.63 7.33
N GLY A 41 5.97 -9.39 8.38
CA GLY A 41 5.29 -8.87 9.57
C GLY A 41 3.78 -9.08 9.63
N PHE A 42 3.16 -9.60 8.57
CA PHE A 42 1.71 -9.88 8.49
C PHE A 42 1.16 -10.61 9.71
N TYR A 43 1.76 -11.75 10.09
CA TYR A 43 1.25 -12.53 11.23
C TYR A 43 1.41 -11.82 12.58
N GLN A 44 2.39 -10.92 12.72
CA GLN A 44 2.51 -10.12 13.95
C GLN A 44 1.38 -9.10 14.02
N GLN A 45 1.07 -8.44 12.91
CA GLN A 45 -0.07 -7.53 12.81
C GLN A 45 -1.40 -8.24 13.07
N TYR A 46 -1.58 -9.43 12.51
CA TYR A 46 -2.77 -10.25 12.74
C TYR A 46 -2.96 -10.61 14.21
N LEU A 47 -1.88 -10.99 14.91
CA LEU A 47 -1.95 -11.37 16.32
C LEU A 47 -2.14 -10.17 17.27
N LEU A 48 -1.54 -9.02 16.94
CA LEU A 48 -1.56 -7.83 17.80
C LEU A 48 -2.78 -6.93 17.61
N TYR A 49 -3.36 -6.92 16.40
CA TYR A 49 -4.47 -6.04 16.03
C TYR A 49 -5.56 -6.77 15.26
N PRO A 50 -6.10 -7.91 15.76
CA PRO A 50 -6.94 -8.84 14.98
C PRO A 50 -8.16 -8.18 14.32
N GLU A 51 -8.73 -7.16 14.93
CA GLU A 51 -9.90 -6.41 14.49
C GLU A 51 -9.64 -5.35 13.41
N LYS A 52 -8.37 -5.00 13.14
CA LYS A 52 -8.03 -3.96 12.17
C LYS A 52 -7.98 -4.50 10.73
N PRO A 53 -8.46 -3.72 9.73
CA PRO A 53 -8.25 -4.08 8.34
C PRO A 53 -6.75 -4.10 8.03
N ARG A 54 -6.33 -5.04 7.19
CA ARG A 54 -4.91 -5.28 6.90
C ARG A 54 -4.69 -5.70 5.48
N LEU A 55 -3.53 -5.32 4.94
CA LEU A 55 -3.04 -5.83 3.67
C LEU A 55 -2.31 -7.15 3.92
N GLY A 56 -2.26 -7.99 2.90
CA GLY A 56 -1.33 -9.10 2.82
C GLY A 56 -0.02 -8.69 2.16
N ILE A 57 1.04 -9.46 2.35
CA ILE A 57 2.32 -9.27 1.64
C ILE A 57 2.95 -10.62 1.32
N TYR A 58 3.65 -10.69 0.21
CA TYR A 58 4.43 -11.85 -0.17
C TYR A 58 5.77 -11.42 -0.76
N ASN A 59 6.86 -12.01 -0.25
CA ASN A 59 8.17 -11.90 -0.85
C ASN A 59 8.30 -12.92 -1.99
N PRO A 60 8.47 -12.50 -3.26
CA PRO A 60 8.64 -13.40 -4.41
C PRO A 60 9.80 -14.40 -4.30
N ALA A 61 10.81 -14.11 -3.48
CA ALA A 61 11.92 -15.04 -3.21
C ALA A 61 11.58 -16.13 -2.17
N CYS A 62 10.37 -16.12 -1.61
CA CYS A 62 9.90 -17.15 -0.69
C CYS A 62 9.80 -18.51 -1.39
N ARG A 63 10.09 -19.58 -0.63
CA ARG A 63 9.98 -20.97 -1.12
C ARG A 63 8.55 -21.53 -1.08
N VAL A 64 7.67 -20.90 -0.31
CA VAL A 64 6.25 -21.28 -0.23
C VAL A 64 5.56 -20.75 -1.48
N PRO A 65 4.82 -21.57 -2.25
CA PRO A 65 4.10 -21.08 -3.42
C PRO A 65 3.18 -19.89 -3.09
N PRO A 66 3.10 -18.86 -3.96
CA PRO A 66 2.24 -17.70 -3.75
C PRO A 66 0.79 -18.08 -3.43
N GLU A 67 0.23 -19.07 -4.12
CA GLU A 67 -1.13 -19.56 -3.93
C GLU A 67 -1.39 -20.01 -2.49
N VAL A 68 -0.42 -20.70 -1.88
CA VAL A 68 -0.53 -21.22 -0.52
C VAL A 68 -0.52 -20.08 0.48
N GLU A 69 0.45 -19.16 0.35
CA GLU A 69 0.61 -18.11 1.34
C GLU A 69 -0.45 -17.01 1.21
N VAL A 70 -0.85 -16.64 -0.02
CA VAL A 70 -1.97 -15.71 -0.23
C VAL A 70 -3.27 -16.29 0.31
N SER A 71 -3.58 -17.58 0.07
CA SER A 71 -4.79 -18.21 0.62
C SER A 71 -4.84 -18.16 2.15
N ARG A 72 -3.72 -18.40 2.83
CA ARG A 72 -3.63 -18.29 4.30
C ARG A 72 -3.89 -16.87 4.80
N GLN A 73 -3.41 -15.86 4.07
CA GLN A 73 -3.64 -14.47 4.43
C GLN A 73 -5.10 -14.07 4.16
N MET A 74 -5.72 -14.60 3.10
CA MET A 74 -7.15 -14.45 2.81
C MET A 74 -8.04 -14.99 3.93
N GLU A 75 -7.76 -16.19 4.44
CA GLU A 75 -8.46 -16.77 5.60
C GLU A 75 -8.38 -15.90 6.86
N ARG A 76 -7.44 -14.94 6.89
CA ARG A 76 -7.20 -14.00 7.99
C ARG A 76 -7.70 -12.58 7.69
N GLY A 77 -8.48 -12.43 6.63
CA GLY A 77 -9.24 -11.22 6.32
C GLY A 77 -8.40 -10.07 5.81
N ILE A 78 -7.45 -10.33 4.89
CA ILE A 78 -6.80 -9.24 4.17
C ILE A 78 -7.79 -8.51 3.26
N VAL A 79 -7.64 -7.18 3.14
CA VAL A 79 -8.48 -6.31 2.29
C VAL A 79 -7.79 -5.92 0.98
N GLY A 80 -6.53 -6.30 0.82
CA GLY A 80 -5.69 -5.98 -0.33
C GLY A 80 -4.31 -6.59 -0.15
N PHE A 81 -3.43 -6.35 -1.10
CA PHE A 81 -2.09 -6.92 -1.10
C PHE A 81 -1.04 -5.83 -1.34
N VAL A 82 0.09 -5.89 -0.65
CA VAL A 82 1.20 -4.95 -0.84
C VAL A 82 2.43 -5.65 -1.42
N LEU A 83 3.14 -4.94 -2.29
CA LEU A 83 4.40 -5.34 -2.91
C LEU A 83 5.49 -4.33 -2.58
N ASN A 84 6.63 -4.83 -2.11
CA ASN A 84 7.77 -4.00 -1.74
C ASN A 84 9.05 -4.44 -2.48
N PRO A 85 9.19 -4.09 -3.78
CA PRO A 85 10.30 -4.55 -4.61
C PRO A 85 11.67 -4.06 -4.15
N ILE A 86 11.75 -2.89 -3.50
CA ILE A 86 13.01 -2.37 -2.97
C ILE A 86 13.47 -3.16 -1.74
N ASN A 87 12.55 -3.48 -0.83
CA ASN A 87 12.89 -4.20 0.40
C ASN A 87 13.15 -5.68 0.13
N HIS A 88 12.41 -6.31 -0.79
CA HIS A 88 12.55 -7.74 -1.08
C HIS A 88 13.45 -8.04 -2.28
N ASP A 89 14.05 -7.02 -2.88
CA ASP A 89 15.07 -7.12 -3.94
C ASP A 89 14.62 -7.86 -5.22
N TYR A 90 13.38 -7.67 -5.67
CA TYR A 90 12.86 -8.26 -6.91
C TYR A 90 12.41 -7.20 -7.92
N ASN A 91 12.37 -7.55 -9.21
CA ASN A 91 11.89 -6.65 -10.25
C ASN A 91 10.36 -6.75 -10.37
N LEU A 92 9.68 -5.61 -10.49
CA LEU A 92 8.24 -5.60 -10.72
C LEU A 92 7.82 -6.33 -12.01
N ARG A 93 8.69 -6.50 -13.00
CA ARG A 93 8.39 -7.30 -14.21
C ARG A 93 8.20 -8.79 -13.93
N ASP A 94 8.72 -9.28 -12.81
CA ASP A 94 8.73 -10.72 -12.50
C ASP A 94 7.54 -11.14 -11.61
N ILE A 95 6.60 -10.23 -11.29
CA ILE A 95 5.50 -10.48 -10.35
C ILE A 95 4.29 -11.18 -10.97
N SER A 96 4.33 -11.47 -12.28
CA SER A 96 3.24 -12.11 -13.02
C SER A 96 2.61 -13.34 -12.30
N PRO A 97 3.39 -14.28 -11.72
CA PRO A 97 2.81 -15.40 -11.00
C PRO A 97 1.96 -14.97 -9.81
N LEU A 98 2.45 -14.02 -9.01
CA LEU A 98 1.73 -13.49 -7.85
C LEU A 98 0.47 -12.74 -8.26
N VAL A 99 0.55 -11.88 -9.28
CA VAL A 99 -0.60 -11.11 -9.78
C VAL A 99 -1.73 -12.03 -10.24
N ARG A 100 -1.43 -13.17 -10.88
CA ARG A 100 -2.45 -14.17 -11.24
C ARG A 100 -3.18 -14.75 -10.02
N VAL A 101 -2.49 -14.89 -8.89
CA VAL A 101 -3.14 -15.33 -7.65
C VAL A 101 -4.04 -14.21 -7.12
N LEU A 102 -3.57 -12.96 -7.12
CA LEU A 102 -4.37 -11.82 -6.66
C LEU A 102 -5.63 -11.61 -7.51
N GLU A 103 -5.52 -11.78 -8.83
CA GLU A 103 -6.62 -11.75 -9.81
C GLU A 103 -7.73 -12.74 -9.42
N LYS A 104 -7.38 -13.96 -9.03
CA LYS A 104 -8.34 -15.00 -8.60
C LYS A 104 -9.16 -14.58 -7.37
N TYR A 105 -8.56 -13.81 -6.47
CA TYR A 105 -9.21 -13.34 -5.23
C TYR A 105 -9.79 -11.93 -5.37
N ASP A 106 -9.74 -11.33 -6.57
CA ASP A 106 -10.15 -9.96 -6.84
C ASP A 106 -9.56 -8.96 -5.83
N LEU A 107 -8.25 -9.08 -5.57
CA LEU A 107 -7.57 -8.28 -4.56
C LEU A 107 -6.96 -7.00 -5.13
N PRO A 108 -7.22 -5.84 -4.50
CA PRO A 108 -6.48 -4.61 -4.76
C PRO A 108 -4.99 -4.78 -4.49
N LEU A 109 -4.17 -4.11 -5.30
CA LEU A 109 -2.72 -4.16 -5.22
C LEU A 109 -2.15 -2.79 -4.82
N MET A 110 -1.33 -2.77 -3.78
CA MET A 110 -0.54 -1.62 -3.35
C MET A 110 0.93 -1.90 -3.64
N VAL A 111 1.66 -0.94 -4.20
CA VAL A 111 3.05 -1.16 -4.59
C VAL A 111 3.92 -0.02 -4.11
N TYR A 112 5.01 -0.33 -3.40
CA TYR A 112 6.07 0.63 -3.13
C TYR A 112 6.74 1.05 -4.43
N THR A 113 6.55 2.32 -4.77
CA THR A 113 7.12 2.93 -5.97
C THR A 113 8.05 4.08 -5.61
N GLY A 114 8.79 4.53 -6.62
CA GLY A 114 9.55 5.77 -6.56
C GLY A 114 11.03 5.65 -6.21
N LYS A 115 11.52 4.44 -5.91
CA LYS A 115 12.96 4.15 -5.82
C LYS A 115 13.29 2.75 -6.33
N GLY A 116 14.54 2.56 -6.74
CA GLY A 116 15.12 1.25 -7.04
C GLY A 116 14.29 0.46 -8.05
N LYS A 117 13.87 -0.77 -7.70
CA LYS A 117 13.12 -1.67 -8.59
C LYS A 117 11.62 -1.35 -8.68
N GLY A 118 11.15 -0.24 -8.09
CA GLY A 118 9.76 0.18 -8.02
C GLY A 118 9.29 1.15 -9.11
N ASN A 119 9.69 0.97 -10.37
CA ASN A 119 9.18 1.78 -11.48
C ASN A 119 7.71 1.43 -11.78
N PRO A 120 6.76 2.37 -11.67
CA PRO A 120 5.34 2.10 -11.84
C PRO A 120 4.94 1.70 -13.27
N LEU A 121 5.70 2.07 -14.31
CA LEU A 121 5.38 1.65 -15.68
C LEU A 121 5.48 0.13 -15.87
N HIS A 122 6.25 -0.57 -15.04
CA HIS A 122 6.31 -2.04 -15.09
C HIS A 122 5.00 -2.71 -14.63
N LEU A 123 4.06 -1.95 -14.05
CA LEU A 123 2.76 -2.48 -13.62
C LEU A 123 1.70 -2.38 -14.72
N THR A 124 1.99 -1.71 -15.84
CA THR A 124 1.02 -1.47 -16.92
C THR A 124 0.40 -2.75 -17.48
N GLU A 125 1.19 -3.80 -17.65
CA GLU A 125 0.72 -5.12 -18.12
C GLU A 125 -0.15 -5.89 -17.11
N HIS A 126 -0.14 -5.44 -15.85
CA HIS A 126 -0.90 -6.06 -14.76
C HIS A 126 -2.17 -5.31 -14.42
N LEU A 127 -2.36 -4.09 -14.94
CA LEU A 127 -3.50 -3.25 -14.63
C LEU A 127 -4.81 -4.02 -14.84
N SER A 128 -5.03 -4.65 -15.99
CA SER A 128 -6.26 -5.40 -16.31
C SER A 128 -6.60 -6.54 -15.36
N ARG A 129 -5.65 -7.02 -14.55
CA ARG A 129 -5.79 -8.21 -13.70
C ARG A 129 -6.12 -7.90 -12.24
N VAL A 130 -6.05 -6.63 -11.84
CA VAL A 130 -6.37 -6.20 -10.48
C VAL A 130 -7.50 -5.17 -10.51
N PRO A 131 -8.43 -5.21 -9.54
CA PRO A 131 -9.56 -4.27 -9.51
C PRO A 131 -9.10 -2.84 -9.19
N LEU A 132 -8.01 -2.68 -8.45
CA LEU A 132 -7.43 -1.40 -8.08
C LEU A 132 -5.93 -1.52 -7.89
N LEU A 133 -5.18 -0.52 -8.36
CA LEU A 133 -3.75 -0.36 -8.13
C LEU A 133 -3.51 0.93 -7.32
N ILE A 134 -2.72 0.86 -6.26
CA ILE A 134 -2.35 2.00 -5.44
C ILE A 134 -0.82 2.13 -5.42
N LEU A 135 -0.30 3.27 -5.86
CA LEU A 135 1.13 3.55 -5.88
C LEU A 135 1.55 4.21 -4.55
N ILE A 136 2.18 3.43 -3.68
CA ILE A 136 2.77 3.94 -2.44
C ILE A 136 3.89 4.91 -2.80
N HIS A 137 3.85 6.09 -2.17
CA HIS A 137 4.69 7.26 -2.45
C HIS A 137 4.52 7.89 -3.84
N SER A 138 3.47 7.54 -4.60
CA SER A 138 3.15 8.19 -5.89
C SER A 138 4.34 8.31 -6.87
N GLY A 139 5.23 7.31 -6.92
CA GLY A 139 6.45 7.35 -7.72
C GLY A 139 7.55 8.30 -7.23
N TYR A 140 7.39 8.97 -6.10
CA TYR A 140 8.43 9.86 -5.55
C TYR A 140 9.59 9.08 -4.88
N PRO A 141 10.85 9.52 -5.04
CA PRO A 141 11.33 10.67 -5.81
C PRO A 141 11.65 10.40 -7.29
N ASP A 142 11.95 9.16 -7.67
CA ASP A 142 12.66 8.90 -8.94
C ASP A 142 11.72 8.70 -10.14
N TYR A 143 10.45 8.39 -9.91
CA TYR A 143 9.49 7.91 -10.91
C TYR A 143 8.17 8.70 -10.94
N VAL A 144 8.20 9.99 -10.57
CA VAL A 144 6.99 10.82 -10.53
C VAL A 144 6.38 10.97 -11.94
N THR A 145 7.21 11.16 -12.96
CA THR A 145 6.76 11.29 -14.36
C THR A 145 6.12 9.99 -14.85
N GLU A 146 6.69 8.85 -14.52
CA GLU A 146 6.15 7.52 -14.81
C GLU A 146 4.83 7.27 -14.09
N ALA A 147 4.70 7.72 -12.85
CA ALA A 147 3.44 7.66 -12.10
C ALA A 147 2.35 8.52 -12.78
N GLU A 148 2.69 9.71 -13.29
CA GLU A 148 1.72 10.56 -13.99
C GLU A 148 1.17 9.94 -15.27
N VAL A 149 1.96 9.15 -16.00
CA VAL A 149 1.45 8.43 -17.18
C VAL A 149 0.25 7.55 -16.81
N LEU A 150 0.20 7.05 -15.58
CA LEU A 150 -0.88 6.21 -15.08
C LEU A 150 -2.11 7.00 -14.59
N LEU A 151 -2.10 8.34 -14.60
CA LEU A 151 -3.29 9.14 -14.26
C LEU A 151 -4.48 8.90 -15.18
N ARG A 152 -4.21 8.46 -16.43
CA ARG A 152 -5.25 8.11 -17.40
C ARG A 152 -6.01 6.83 -17.02
N GLU A 153 -5.49 6.04 -16.09
CA GLU A 153 -6.02 4.74 -15.72
C GLU A 153 -6.97 4.89 -14.52
N GLU A 154 -8.27 4.70 -14.74
CA GLU A 154 -9.31 4.96 -13.74
C GLU A 154 -9.25 4.08 -12.48
N LYS A 155 -8.45 3.02 -12.49
CA LYS A 155 -8.20 2.15 -11.33
C LYS A 155 -6.86 2.39 -10.64
N VAL A 156 -6.12 3.44 -10.99
CA VAL A 156 -4.84 3.77 -10.35
C VAL A 156 -5.02 4.94 -9.37
N LEU A 157 -4.65 4.72 -8.12
CA LEU A 157 -4.63 5.72 -7.06
C LEU A 157 -3.20 5.95 -6.55
N PHE A 158 -3.00 7.12 -5.94
CA PHE A 158 -1.68 7.64 -5.60
C PHE A 158 -1.62 7.93 -4.10
N GLU A 159 -0.86 7.11 -3.37
CA GLU A 159 -0.75 7.24 -1.92
C GLU A 159 0.30 8.29 -1.55
N THR A 160 0.01 9.05 -0.49
CA THR A 160 0.60 10.37 -0.26
C THR A 160 1.74 10.41 0.76
N SER A 161 2.05 9.34 1.47
CA SER A 161 3.16 9.32 2.43
C SER A 161 4.49 9.67 1.75
N LEU A 162 5.32 10.47 2.42
CA LEU A 162 6.62 10.96 1.94
C LEU A 162 6.62 11.84 0.69
N VAL A 163 5.47 12.04 0.04
CA VAL A 163 5.36 12.87 -1.17
C VAL A 163 5.27 14.36 -0.79
N PRO A 164 6.15 15.24 -1.26
CA PRO A 164 6.00 16.68 -1.01
C PRO A 164 4.63 17.20 -1.49
N PRO A 165 3.97 18.14 -0.79
CA PRO A 165 2.64 18.64 -1.18
C PRO A 165 2.56 19.11 -2.64
N GLU A 166 3.58 19.81 -3.13
CA GLU A 166 3.69 20.29 -4.50
C GLU A 166 3.73 19.16 -5.54
N VAL A 167 4.32 18.01 -5.19
CA VAL A 167 4.31 16.81 -6.03
C VAL A 167 2.98 16.10 -5.89
N SER A 168 2.45 15.98 -4.68
CA SER A 168 1.16 15.33 -4.41
C SER A 168 0.02 15.98 -5.17
N LEU A 169 0.01 17.31 -5.30
CA LEU A 169 -1.03 18.07 -6.02
C LEU A 169 -1.14 17.69 -7.50
N ARG A 170 -0.10 17.12 -8.12
CA ARG A 170 -0.13 16.61 -9.50
C ARG A 170 -1.12 15.45 -9.67
N PHE A 171 -1.46 14.76 -8.59
CA PHE A 171 -2.35 13.59 -8.57
C PHE A 171 -3.76 13.88 -8.02
N ARG A 172 -4.14 15.16 -7.88
CA ARG A 172 -5.40 15.58 -7.24
C ARG A 172 -6.65 14.89 -7.83
N GLY A 173 -7.57 14.48 -6.95
CA GLY A 173 -8.78 13.70 -7.25
C GLY A 173 -8.54 12.19 -7.25
N ARG A 174 -7.28 11.75 -7.23
CA ARG A 174 -6.85 10.35 -7.38
C ARG A 174 -5.94 9.90 -6.23
N ARG A 175 -5.91 10.65 -5.12
CA ARG A 175 -5.00 10.39 -3.99
C ARG A 175 -5.65 9.56 -2.90
N MET A 176 -4.80 8.88 -2.14
CA MET A 176 -5.17 8.25 -0.86
C MET A 176 -4.24 8.76 0.24
N PHE A 177 -4.83 9.11 1.40
CA PHE A 177 -4.04 9.51 2.54
C PHE A 177 -3.22 8.33 3.09
N GLY A 178 -1.93 8.55 3.28
CA GLY A 178 -1.15 7.67 4.14
C GLY A 178 0.05 8.38 4.76
N SER A 179 0.50 7.85 5.90
CA SER A 179 1.55 8.48 6.71
C SER A 179 2.89 7.75 6.70
N CYS A 180 2.89 6.45 6.42
CA CYS A 180 4.02 5.56 6.71
C CYS A 180 4.37 5.54 8.22
N TYR A 181 3.39 5.77 9.09
CA TYR A 181 3.55 5.70 10.54
C TYR A 181 3.91 4.28 10.98
N PRO A 182 4.80 4.07 11.96
CA PRO A 182 5.58 5.08 12.70
C PRO A 182 6.98 5.32 12.12
N PHE A 183 7.28 4.86 10.90
CA PHE A 183 8.62 5.00 10.33
C PHE A 183 9.03 6.45 10.13
N HIS A 184 8.04 7.33 9.98
CA HIS A 184 8.18 8.76 9.86
C HIS A 184 7.25 9.47 10.85
N ARG A 185 7.82 10.38 11.63
CA ARG A 185 7.05 11.26 12.51
C ARG A 185 6.46 12.37 11.66
N ILE A 186 5.13 12.44 11.64
CA ILE A 186 4.38 13.51 10.99
C ILE A 186 3.39 14.11 11.98
N ASN A 187 3.09 15.41 11.84
CA ASN A 187 1.87 15.96 12.40
C ASN A 187 0.73 15.64 11.42
N PHE A 188 -0.21 14.80 11.83
CA PHE A 188 -1.32 14.36 10.99
C PHE A 188 -2.22 15.52 10.54
N GLU A 189 -2.52 16.46 11.43
CA GLU A 189 -3.41 17.59 11.13
C GLU A 189 -2.76 18.53 10.10
N ASP A 190 -1.51 18.91 10.32
CA ASP A 190 -0.74 19.75 9.39
C ASP A 190 -0.59 19.05 8.04
N ARG A 191 -0.33 17.73 8.06
CA ARG A 191 -0.16 16.96 6.83
C ARG A 191 -1.45 16.93 6.02
N ILE A 192 -2.59 16.60 6.63
CA ILE A 192 -3.89 16.56 5.94
C ILE A 192 -4.24 17.93 5.37
N SER A 193 -4.02 19.00 6.15
CA SER A 193 -4.24 20.38 5.72
C SER A 193 -3.37 20.75 4.51
N SER A 194 -2.07 20.46 4.57
CA SER A 194 -1.11 20.78 3.49
C SER A 194 -1.40 20.07 2.17
N LEU A 195 -1.98 18.86 2.22
CA LEU A 195 -2.29 18.07 1.03
C LEU A 195 -3.59 18.50 0.35
N MET A 196 -4.43 19.31 1.01
CA MET A 196 -5.72 19.77 0.49
C MET A 196 -6.57 18.60 -0.06
N LEU A 197 -6.63 17.49 0.69
CA LEU A 197 -7.36 16.29 0.28
C LEU A 197 -8.86 16.54 0.34
N ASP A 198 -9.60 16.13 -0.68
CA ASP A 198 -11.06 16.09 -0.63
C ASP A 198 -11.59 14.92 0.23
N GLU A 199 -12.90 14.80 0.42
CA GLU A 199 -13.47 13.73 1.24
C GLU A 199 -13.19 12.32 0.70
N LYS A 200 -13.21 12.17 -0.63
CA LYS A 200 -12.95 10.88 -1.29
C LYS A 200 -11.50 10.45 -1.07
N GLU A 201 -10.57 11.39 -1.14
CA GLU A 201 -9.14 11.18 -0.92
C GLU A 201 -8.77 10.99 0.57
N ARG A 202 -9.52 11.62 1.49
CA ARG A 202 -9.30 11.45 2.94
C ARG A 202 -9.80 10.10 3.46
N LYS A 203 -10.94 9.60 2.97
CA LYS A 203 -11.54 8.36 3.49
C LYS A 203 -12.28 7.53 2.45
N GLY A 204 -12.94 8.13 1.46
CA GLY A 204 -13.85 7.40 0.56
C GLY A 204 -13.20 6.23 -0.19
N TYR A 205 -12.01 6.42 -0.74
CA TYR A 205 -11.27 5.33 -1.40
C TYR A 205 -10.86 4.22 -0.42
N ALA A 206 -10.48 4.58 0.81
CA ALA A 206 -10.06 3.62 1.82
C ALA A 206 -11.25 2.81 2.37
N GLU A 207 -12.42 3.43 2.52
CA GLU A 207 -13.65 2.73 2.89
C GLU A 207 -14.06 1.71 1.81
N ALA A 208 -13.93 2.06 0.52
CA ALA A 208 -14.19 1.14 -0.58
C ALA A 208 -13.21 -0.05 -0.55
N LEU A 209 -11.93 0.19 -0.25
CA LEU A 209 -10.94 -0.87 -0.06
C LEU A 209 -11.33 -1.83 1.09
N ILE A 210 -11.79 -1.30 2.23
CA ILE A 210 -12.17 -2.11 3.40
C ILE A 210 -13.43 -2.93 3.16
N LYS A 211 -14.42 -2.37 2.44
CA LYS A 211 -15.72 -3.03 2.19
C LYS A 211 -15.64 -4.12 1.10
N GLY A 212 -14.53 -4.22 0.39
CA GLY A 212 -14.44 -4.93 -0.89
C GLY A 212 -14.99 -4.05 -2.01
N ILE A 213 -14.26 -3.98 -3.12
CA ILE A 213 -14.65 -3.14 -4.26
C ILE A 213 -15.93 -3.74 -4.87
N SER A 214 -17.01 -2.97 -4.82
CA SER A 214 -18.33 -3.31 -5.38
C SER A 214 -18.44 -2.91 -6.84
#